data_AF-A0A5S4FLQ7-F1
#
_entry.id   AF-A0A5S4FLQ7-F1
#
_cell.length_a   1.000
_cell.length_b   1.000
_cell.length_c   1.000
_cell.angle_alpha   90.00
_cell.angle_beta   90.00
_cell.angle_gamma   90.00
#
_symmetry.space_group_name_H-M   'P 1'
#
loop_
_entity.id
_entity.type
_entity.pdbx_description
1 polymer ?
#
loop_
_entity_poly.entity_id
_entity_poly.type
_entity_poly.pdbx_seq_one_letter_code
_entity_poly.pdbx_strand_id
1 'polypeptide(L)' 'MPAPRPVAAGLHGHKLHGHKYAIDAVVAELAIRQPRPVVMLTSDVDDMKKLCGDRVRLVAVWICRHWPFRERR' A
#
# COMPACT_ATOMS: atom_id res chain seq x y z
N MET A 1 10.96 -26.61 0.65
CA MET A 1 10.94 -25.34 -0.10
C MET A 1 9.49 -25.05 -0.49
N PRO A 2 8.78 -24.05 0.06
CA PRO A 2 7.42 -23.77 -0.36
C PRO A 2 7.44 -23.06 -1.72
N ALA A 3 6.54 -23.45 -2.62
CA ALA A 3 6.41 -22.85 -3.95
C ALA A 3 5.95 -21.38 -3.87
N PRO A 4 6.41 -20.51 -4.79
CA PRO A 4 5.98 -19.11 -4.83
C PRO A 4 4.48 -19.04 -5.15
N ARG A 5 3.70 -18.46 -4.24
CA ARG A 5 2.27 -18.21 -4.50
C ARG A 5 2.14 -17.20 -5.64
N PRO A 6 1.27 -17.40 -6.63
CA PRO A 6 1.08 -16.42 -7.70
C PRO A 6 0.47 -15.11 -7.16
N VAL A 7 0.97 -13.98 -7.67
CA VAL A 7 0.58 -12.59 -7.33
C VAL A 7 -0.94 -12.33 -7.54
N ALA A 8 -1.59 -13.14 -8.39
CA ALA A 8 -2.96 -12.94 -8.85
C ALA A 8 -4.08 -13.25 -7.83
N ALA A 9 -3.77 -13.83 -6.66
CA ALA A 9 -4.81 -14.31 -5.74
C ALA A 9 -5.51 -13.20 -4.90
N GLY A 10 -5.04 -11.94 -4.96
CA GLY A 10 -5.49 -10.86 -4.07
C GLY A 10 -6.58 -9.93 -4.60
N LEU A 11 -7.08 -10.09 -5.82
CA LEU A 11 -7.88 -9.05 -6.49
C LEU A 11 -9.41 -9.18 -6.35
N HIS A 12 -9.92 -10.22 -5.69
CA HIS A 12 -11.37 -10.52 -5.69
C HIS A 12 -12.15 -9.94 -4.50
N GLY A 13 -11.50 -9.35 -3.49
CA GLY A 13 -12.15 -8.95 -2.23
C GLY A 13 -12.48 -7.47 -2.07
N HIS A 14 -11.86 -6.58 -2.84
CA HIS A 14 -11.99 -5.14 -2.66
C HIS A 14 -12.49 -4.53 -3.96
N LYS A 15 -13.73 -4.04 -3.97
CA LYS A 15 -14.36 -3.30 -5.08
C LYS A 15 -13.59 -2.00 -5.41
N LEU A 16 -12.37 -2.12 -5.92
CA LEU A 16 -11.51 -1.03 -6.38
C LEU A 16 -11.57 -1.05 -7.91
N HIS A 17 -12.51 -0.29 -8.45
CA HIS A 17 -12.83 -0.25 -9.87
C HIS A 17 -11.62 0.22 -10.71
N GLY A 18 -11.25 -0.57 -11.72
CA GLY A 18 -10.66 -0.18 -13.00
C GLY A 18 -9.31 0.55 -13.00
N HIS A 19 -8.23 -0.18 -13.33
CA HIS A 19 -6.88 0.27 -13.77
C HIS A 19 -6.08 1.25 -12.88
N LYS A 20 -6.74 2.05 -12.04
CA LYS A 20 -6.16 3.10 -11.20
C LYS A 20 -5.32 2.52 -10.06
N TYR A 21 -5.64 1.31 -9.61
CA TYR A 21 -5.04 0.66 -8.44
C TYR A 21 -4.20 -0.58 -8.82
N ALA A 22 -3.98 -0.83 -10.11
CA ALA A 22 -3.20 -1.98 -10.57
C ALA A 22 -1.74 -1.91 -10.06
N ILE A 23 -1.17 -0.71 -10.03
CA ILE A 23 0.19 -0.47 -9.50
C ILE A 23 0.21 -0.67 -7.98
N ASP A 24 -0.77 -0.14 -7.26
CA ASP A 24 -0.87 -0.27 -5.81
C ASP A 24 -0.95 -1.74 -5.37
N ALA A 25 -1.69 -2.57 -6.10
CA ALA A 25 -1.77 -4.00 -5.84
C ALA A 25 -0.42 -4.70 -6.02
N VAL A 26 0.32 -4.39 -7.08
CA VAL A 26 1.67 -4.95 -7.31
C VAL A 26 2.65 -4.49 -6.23
N VAL A 27 2.61 -3.21 -5.86
CA VAL A 27 3.47 -2.64 -4.82
C VAL A 27 3.18 -3.27 -3.46
N ALA A 28 1.91 -3.46 -3.10
CA ALA A 28 1.52 -4.15 -1.87
C ALA A 28 2.03 -5.59 -1.84
N GLU A 29 1.88 -6.32 -2.94
CA GLU A 29 2.31 -7.71 -3.05
C GLU A 29 3.82 -7.87 -2.87
N LEU A 30 4.59 -7.02 -3.55
CA LEU A 30 6.04 -6.98 -3.41
C LEU A 30 6.45 -6.61 -1.98
N ALA A 31 5.81 -5.61 -1.37
CA ALA A 31 6.11 -5.20 -0.02
C ALA A 31 5.84 -6.30 1.02
N ILE A 32 4.79 -7.10 0.81
CA ILE A 32 4.47 -8.25 1.66
C ILE A 32 5.52 -9.37 1.53
N ARG A 33 6.09 -9.57 0.34
CA ARG A 33 7.10 -10.61 0.09
C ARG A 33 8.49 -10.26 0.63
N GLN A 34 8.77 -8.98 0.83
CA GLN A 34 10.09 -8.55 1.29
C GLN A 34 10.38 -9.02 2.72
N PRO A 35 11.62 -9.48 3.00
CA PRO A 35 12.06 -9.74 4.36
C PRO A 35 11.87 -8.49 5.23
N ARG A 36 11.37 -8.68 6.44
CA ARG A 36 11.12 -7.58 7.38
C ARG A 36 12.45 -6.97 7.85
N PRO A 37 12.53 -5.65 8.10
CA PRO A 37 11.42 -4.68 8.13
C PRO A 37 11.16 -3.97 6.78
N VAL A 38 9.90 -3.66 6.49
CA VAL A 38 9.47 -2.93 5.28
C VAL A 38 8.70 -1.67 5.68
N VAL A 39 9.08 -0.53 5.10
CA VAL A 39 8.39 0.75 5.24
C VAL A 39 7.94 1.22 3.85
N MET A 40 6.68 1.62 3.74
CA MET A 40 6.09 2.12 2.50
C MET A 40 5.67 3.58 2.67
N LEU A 41 6.25 4.44 1.84
CA LEU A 41 5.87 5.85 1.76
C LEU A 41 4.77 5.98 0.71
N THR A 42 3.60 6.47 1.10
CA THR A 42 2.48 6.66 0.18
C THR A 42 1.65 7.87 0.57
N SER A 43 1.10 8.58 -0.42
CA SER A 43 0.07 9.59 -0.19
C SER A 43 -1.31 8.97 0.03
N ASP A 44 -1.51 7.74 -0.44
CA ASP A 44 -2.79 7.01 -0.35
C ASP A 44 -2.70 5.91 0.71
N VAL A 45 -2.65 6.33 1.98
CA VAL A 45 -2.44 5.42 3.12
C VAL A 45 -3.61 4.47 3.31
N ASP A 46 -4.84 4.95 3.10
CA ASP A 46 -6.05 4.17 3.35
C ASP A 46 -6.19 3.02 2.35
N ASP A 47 -5.87 3.25 1.08
CA ASP A 47 -5.90 2.20 0.07
C ASP A 47 -4.77 1.20 0.27
N MET A 48 -3.55 1.65 0.59
CA MET A 48 -2.45 0.73 0.89
C MET A 48 -2.65 -0.05 2.20
N LYS A 49 -3.37 0.49 3.18
CA LYS A 49 -3.72 -0.24 4.40
C LYS A 49 -4.66 -1.42 4.11
N LYS A 50 -5.63 -1.23 3.21
CA LYS A 50 -6.53 -2.32 2.76
C LYS A 50 -5.76 -3.44 2.06
N LEU A 51 -4.75 -3.09 1.26
CA LEU A 51 -3.98 -4.06 0.47
C LEU A 51 -2.87 -4.77 1.28
N CYS A 52 -2.13 -4.05 2.13
CA CYS A 52 -1.00 -4.60 2.87
C CYS A 52 -1.40 -5.28 4.20
N GLY A 53 -2.51 -4.84 4.82
CA GLY A 53 -2.82 -5.13 6.21
C GLY A 53 -1.73 -4.62 7.16
N ASP A 54 -1.61 -5.21 8.36
CA ASP A 54 -0.63 -4.79 9.38
C ASP A 54 0.81 -5.27 9.11
N ARG A 55 1.06 -5.86 7.94
CA ARG A 55 2.37 -6.45 7.59
C ARG A 55 3.39 -5.40 7.14
N VAL A 56 2.96 -4.24 6.65
CA VAL A 56 3.84 -3.20 6.14
C VAL A 56 3.65 -1.94 6.97
N ARG A 57 4.75 -1.30 7.39
CA ARG A 57 4.67 -0.02 8.08
C ARG A 57 4.41 1.08 7.05
N LEU A 58 3.26 1.75 7.16
CA LEU A 58 2.89 2.84 6.26
C LEU A 58 3.30 4.19 6.84
N VAL A 59 3.81 5.08 5.99
CA VAL A 59 4.12 6.47 6.33
C VAL A 59 3.47 7.37 5.28
N ALA A 60 2.63 8.29 5.76
CA ALA A 60 1.97 9.28 4.91
C ALA A 60 3.00 10.25 4.35
N VAL A 61 2.99 10.44 3.02
CA VAL A 61 3.71 11.54 2.37
C VAL A 61 2.72 12.50 1.75
N TRP A 62 2.85 13.76 2.13
CA TRP A 62 2.00 14.83 1.61
C TRP A 62 2.74 15.53 0.48
N ILE A 63 2.14 15.54 -0.71
CA ILE A 63 2.56 16.46 -1.75
C ILE A 63 2.17 17.87 -1.26
N CYS A 64 3.06 18.85 -1.46
CA CYS A 64 2.96 20.23 -0.96
C CYS A 64 1.60 20.95 -1.21
N ARG A 65 0.69 20.36 -2.00
CA ARG A 65 -0.66 20.89 -2.29
C ARG A 65 -1.72 20.63 -1.22
N HIS A 66 -1.45 19.83 -0.18
CA HIS A 66 -2.47 19.46 0.83
C HIS A 66 -1.97 19.46 2.28
N TRP A 67 -0.97 20.28 2.59
CA TRP A 67 -0.30 20.34 3.89
C TRP A 67 -1.25 20.77 5.04
N PRO A 68 -1.52 19.93 6.07
CA PRO A 68 -2.40 20.28 7.19
C PRO A 68 -1.66 20.98 8.35
N PHE A 69 -0.37 21.30 8.20
CA PHE A 69 0.46 21.83 9.30
C PHE A 69 0.42 23.38 9.39
N ARG A 70 -0.74 23.98 9.15
CA ARG A 70 -0.98 25.44 9.33
C ARG A 70 -1.76 25.79 10.61
N GLU A 71 -1.87 24.89 11.60
CA GLU A 71 -2.65 25.13 12.84
C GLU A 71 -1.95 24.62 14.12
N ARG A 72 -0.63 24.74 14.20
CA ARG A 72 0.11 24.71 15.47
C ARG A 72 1.17 25.80 15.52
N ARG A 73 0.71 27.04 15.72
CA ARG A 73 1.44 28.08 16.44
C ARG A 73 0.46 28.83 17.32
#